data_AF-A0A538I2R9-F1
#
_entry.id   AF-A0A538I2R9-F1
#
_cell.length_a   1.000
_cell.length_b   1.000
_cell.length_c   1.000
_cell.angle_alpha   90.00
_cell.angle_beta   90.00
_cell.angle_gamma   90.00
#
_symmetry.space_group_name_H-M   'P 1'
#
loop_
_entity.id
_entity.type
_entity.pdbx_description
1 polymer ?
#
loop_
_entity_poly.entity_id
_entity_poly.type
_entity_poly.pdbx_seq_one_letter_code
_entity_poly.pdbx_strand_id
1 'polypeptide(L)'
;MATWVWILIAVVVVVIVVGMIAMSASRKRRTRGLQEGFGPEYDRTVETTGDRKAAERDLEERRERREQLDIRELAPAARERYAGEWRDVQVRFVDNPGGAVREADTLVQQVMRDRGYPTDDFEQRAADISVDHPHVAEHYRAAHGVWSANERGQASTEDLRQSLVHYRSLFDELLGTGGADDALARDTASEDTGAEVRR
;
A
#
# COMPACT_ATOMS: atom_id res chain seq x y z
N MET A 1 -57.83 13.99 -19.98
CA MET A 1 -56.41 14.13 -19.60
C MET A 1 -55.64 14.60 -20.81
N ALA A 2 -55.03 15.77 -20.74
CA ALA A 2 -54.41 16.39 -21.90
C ALA A 2 -53.06 15.72 -22.23
N THR A 3 -52.79 15.46 -23.51
CA THR A 3 -51.63 14.68 -24.00
C THR A 3 -50.27 15.22 -23.55
N TRP A 4 -50.17 16.53 -23.32
CA TRP A 4 -48.96 17.18 -22.80
C TRP A 4 -48.57 16.69 -21.38
N VAL A 5 -49.54 16.25 -20.56
CA VAL A 5 -49.27 15.67 -19.23
C VAL A 5 -48.50 14.36 -19.36
N TRP A 6 -48.86 13.51 -20.31
CA TRP A 6 -48.15 12.25 -20.56
C TRP A 6 -46.74 12.47 -21.12
N ILE A 7 -46.57 13.49 -21.97
CA ILE A 7 -45.25 13.88 -22.49
C ILE A 7 -44.36 14.36 -21.33
N LEU A 8 -44.89 15.20 -20.43
CA LEU A 8 -44.14 15.73 -19.30
C LEU A 8 -43.73 14.61 -18.32
N ILE A 9 -44.63 13.66 -18.03
CA ILE A 9 -44.32 12.48 -17.23
C ILE A 9 -43.22 11.64 -17.89
N ALA A 10 -43.31 11.39 -19.21
CA ALA A 10 -42.30 10.63 -19.93
C ALA A 10 -40.92 11.29 -19.85
N VAL A 11 -40.83 12.62 -19.99
CA VAL A 11 -39.57 13.36 -19.85
C VAL A 11 -39.00 13.23 -18.44
N VAL A 12 -39.82 13.39 -17.39
CA VAL A 12 -39.37 13.25 -16.00
C VAL A 12 -38.83 11.85 -15.72
N VAL A 13 -39.53 10.81 -16.20
CA VAL A 13 -39.08 9.42 -16.05
C VAL A 13 -37.74 9.20 -16.75
N VAL A 14 -37.56 9.72 -17.98
CA VAL A 14 -36.29 9.63 -18.70
C VAL A 14 -35.16 10.31 -17.94
N VAL A 15 -35.38 11.51 -17.39
CA VAL A 15 -34.37 12.23 -16.59
C VAL A 15 -33.97 11.43 -15.35
N ILE A 16 -34.93 10.84 -14.63
CA ILE A 16 -34.66 10.02 -13.45
C ILE A 16 -33.85 8.77 -13.84
N VAL A 17 -34.23 8.09 -14.93
CA VAL A 17 -33.51 6.90 -15.42
C VAL A 17 -32.08 7.24 -15.82
N VAL A 18 -31.88 8.32 -16.58
CA VAL A 18 -30.54 8.80 -16.97
C VAL A 18 -29.71 9.14 -15.73
N GLY A 19 -30.29 9.82 -14.74
CA GLY A 19 -29.64 10.12 -13.47
C GLY A 19 -29.21 8.86 -12.70
N MET A 20 -30.07 7.84 -12.63
CA MET A 20 -29.75 6.55 -11.99
C MET A 20 -28.63 5.81 -12.73
N ILE A 21 -28.64 5.79 -14.06
CA ILE A 21 -27.58 5.16 -14.86
C ILE A 21 -26.25 5.87 -14.64
N ALA A 22 -26.24 7.20 -14.70
CA ALA A 22 -25.03 8.01 -14.46
C ALA A 22 -24.46 7.76 -13.06
N MET A 23 -25.32 7.76 -12.03
CA MET A 23 -24.92 7.48 -10.65
C MET A 23 -24.40 6.05 -10.45
N SER A 24 -25.01 5.07 -11.12
CA SER A 24 -24.55 3.68 -11.07
C SER A 24 -23.17 3.53 -11.74
N ALA A 25 -22.99 4.16 -12.91
CA ALA A 25 -21.74 4.13 -13.65
C ALA A 25 -20.60 4.82 -12.87
N SER A 26 -20.86 5.97 -12.26
CA SER A 26 -19.84 6.68 -11.47
C SER A 26 -19.43 5.88 -10.23
N ARG A 27 -20.38 5.28 -9.51
CA ARG A 27 -20.08 4.38 -8.37
C ARG A 27 -19.24 3.19 -8.79
N LYS A 28 -19.59 2.52 -9.90
CA LYS A 28 -18.81 1.39 -10.41
C LYS A 28 -17.37 1.78 -10.77
N ARG A 29 -17.18 2.95 -11.39
CA ARG A 29 -15.85 3.47 -11.71
C ARG A 29 -15.03 3.76 -10.45
N ARG A 30 -15.66 4.37 -9.44
CA ARG A 30 -15.01 4.67 -8.15
C ARG A 30 -14.57 3.40 -7.43
N THR A 31 -15.46 2.40 -7.28
CA THR A 31 -15.05 1.12 -6.68
C THR A 31 -13.90 0.51 -7.47
N ARG A 32 -14.00 0.45 -8.81
CA ARG A 32 -12.93 -0.14 -9.63
C ARG A 32 -11.59 0.55 -9.41
N GLY A 33 -11.56 1.89 -9.38
CA GLY A 33 -10.34 2.63 -9.08
C GLY A 33 -9.79 2.41 -7.67
N LEU A 34 -10.64 2.11 -6.69
CA LEU A 34 -10.21 1.70 -5.35
C LEU A 34 -9.64 0.28 -5.36
N GLN A 35 -10.34 -0.68 -5.99
CA GLN A 35 -9.90 -2.07 -6.13
C GLN A 35 -8.58 -2.19 -6.89
N GLU A 36 -8.45 -1.48 -8.02
CA GLU A 36 -7.23 -1.50 -8.84
C GLU A 36 -6.03 -0.86 -8.11
N GLY A 37 -6.26 0.22 -7.36
CA GLY A 37 -5.17 0.92 -6.67
C GLY A 37 -4.77 0.30 -5.32
N PHE A 38 -5.71 -0.25 -4.56
CA PHE A 38 -5.42 -0.88 -3.26
C PHE A 38 -5.23 -2.40 -3.35
N GLY A 39 -5.68 -3.05 -4.44
CA GLY A 39 -5.53 -4.49 -4.64
C GLY A 39 -6.00 -5.31 -3.42
N PRO A 40 -5.15 -6.17 -2.84
CA PRO A 40 -5.49 -6.98 -1.67
C PRO A 40 -5.96 -6.18 -0.45
N GLU A 41 -5.51 -4.94 -0.30
CA GLU A 41 -5.90 -4.08 0.82
C GLU A 41 -7.39 -3.69 0.74
N TYR A 42 -7.96 -3.62 -0.47
CA TYR A 42 -9.39 -3.38 -0.65
C TYR A 42 -10.20 -4.50 -0.02
N ASP A 43 -9.91 -5.75 -0.38
CA ASP A 43 -10.65 -6.93 0.09
C ASP A 43 -10.52 -7.06 1.61
N ARG A 44 -9.31 -6.88 2.14
CA ARG A 44 -9.04 -6.84 3.59
C ARG A 44 -9.87 -5.77 4.31
N THR A 45 -9.92 -4.55 3.78
CA THR A 45 -10.62 -3.43 4.42
C THR A 45 -12.14 -3.68 4.42
N VAL A 46 -12.67 -4.26 3.34
CA VAL A 46 -14.08 -4.68 3.27
C VAL A 46 -14.37 -5.78 4.29
N GLU A 47 -13.51 -6.79 4.41
CA GLU A 47 -13.66 -7.88 5.39
C GLU A 47 -13.61 -7.37 6.83
N THR A 48 -12.66 -6.47 7.13
CA THR A 48 -12.46 -5.92 8.48
C THR A 48 -13.60 -5.00 8.89
N THR A 49 -14.09 -4.17 7.95
CA THR A 49 -15.17 -3.21 8.24
C THR A 49 -16.55 -3.88 8.24
N GLY A 50 -16.72 -4.96 7.45
CA GLY A 50 -18.00 -5.65 7.27
C GLY A 50 -19.03 -4.88 6.41
N ASP A 51 -18.74 -3.63 6.04
CA ASP A 51 -19.56 -2.81 5.16
C ASP A 51 -18.70 -2.21 4.03
N ARG A 52 -19.07 -2.53 2.79
CA ARG A 52 -18.36 -2.07 1.60
C ARG A 52 -18.33 -0.55 1.47
N LYS A 53 -19.41 0.14 1.83
CA LYS A 53 -19.50 1.60 1.65
C LYS A 53 -18.61 2.32 2.66
N ALA A 54 -18.53 1.82 3.89
CA ALA A 54 -17.62 2.33 4.91
C ALA A 54 -16.16 2.03 4.54
N ALA A 55 -15.85 0.83 4.05
CA ALA A 55 -14.52 0.48 3.57
C ALA A 55 -14.06 1.38 2.40
N GLU A 56 -14.91 1.59 1.39
CA GLU A 56 -14.61 2.49 0.26
C GLU A 56 -14.43 3.95 0.68
N ARG A 57 -15.04 4.38 1.79
CA ARG A 57 -14.83 5.73 2.37
C ARG A 57 -13.49 5.82 3.07
N ASP A 58 -13.18 4.86 3.94
CA ASP A 58 -11.89 4.81 4.64
C ASP A 58 -10.72 4.78 3.65
N LEU A 59 -10.79 3.96 2.60
CA LEU A 59 -9.77 3.90 1.56
C LEU A 59 -9.62 5.23 0.78
N GLU A 60 -10.71 5.97 0.59
CA GLU A 60 -10.64 7.29 -0.04
C GLU A 60 -10.02 8.32 0.90
N GLU A 61 -10.38 8.32 2.17
CA GLU A 61 -9.77 9.18 3.19
C GLU A 61 -8.26 8.91 3.33
N ARG A 62 -7.82 7.65 3.23
CA ARG A 62 -6.38 7.30 3.17
C ARG A 62 -5.67 7.96 1.99
N ARG A 63 -6.28 7.94 0.80
CA ARG A 63 -5.72 8.61 -0.40
C ARG A 63 -5.64 10.12 -0.19
N GLU A 64 -6.71 10.74 0.28
CA GLU A 64 -6.74 12.18 0.55
C GLU A 64 -5.69 12.60 1.58
N ARG A 65 -5.44 11.78 2.61
CA ARG A 65 -4.33 12.02 3.56
C ARG A 65 -2.98 11.88 2.87
N ARG A 66 -2.77 10.83 2.07
CA ARG A 66 -1.52 10.63 1.34
C ARG A 66 -1.20 11.83 0.45
N GLU A 67 -2.19 12.38 -0.24
CA GLU A 67 -2.01 13.55 -1.12
C GLU A 67 -1.51 14.79 -0.36
N GLN A 68 -1.77 14.87 0.95
CA GLN A 68 -1.28 15.94 1.82
C GLN A 68 0.13 15.66 2.36
N LEU A 69 0.63 14.42 2.25
CA LEU A 69 1.96 14.03 2.70
C LEU A 69 3.02 14.30 1.61
N ASP A 70 4.08 15.02 1.98
CA ASP A 70 5.26 15.18 1.15
C ASP A 70 6.18 13.96 1.30
N ILE A 71 5.79 12.86 0.65
CA ILE A 71 6.57 11.63 0.61
C ILE A 71 7.69 11.78 -0.41
N ARG A 72 8.93 11.65 0.06
CA ARG A 72 10.14 11.87 -0.73
C ARG A 72 10.94 10.59 -0.89
N GLU A 73 11.69 10.53 -1.98
CA GLU A 73 12.74 9.54 -2.14
C GLU A 73 13.89 9.79 -1.16
N LEU A 74 14.48 8.72 -0.64
CA LEU A 74 15.67 8.82 0.19
C LEU A 74 16.87 9.30 -0.63
N ALA A 75 17.66 10.19 -0.04
CA ALA A 75 18.96 10.57 -0.59
C ALA A 75 19.89 9.34 -0.72
N PRO A 76 20.75 9.25 -1.75
CA PRO A 76 21.60 8.08 -1.97
C PRO A 76 22.43 7.67 -0.74
N ALA A 77 23.05 8.65 -0.06
CA ALA A 77 23.83 8.41 1.15
C ALA A 77 22.98 7.82 2.30
N ALA A 78 21.71 8.24 2.43
CA ALA A 78 20.79 7.68 3.42
C ALA A 78 20.42 6.24 3.06
N ARG A 79 20.17 5.95 1.77
CA ARG A 79 19.89 4.58 1.30
C ARG A 79 21.06 3.63 1.60
N GLU A 80 22.28 4.04 1.30
CA GLU A 80 23.48 3.24 1.59
C GLU A 80 23.68 2.98 3.08
N ARG A 81 23.49 4.02 3.91
CA ARG A 81 23.55 3.90 5.38
C ARG A 81 22.54 2.89 5.89
N TYR A 82 21.28 3.04 5.50
CA TYR A 82 20.20 2.15 5.92
C TYR A 82 20.41 0.72 5.42
N ALA A 83 20.89 0.53 4.18
CA ALA A 83 21.26 -0.79 3.68
C ALA A 83 22.39 -1.44 4.51
N GLY A 84 23.32 -0.64 5.05
CA GLY A 84 24.34 -1.09 6.01
C GLY A 84 23.73 -1.53 7.34
N GLU A 85 22.92 -0.67 7.96
CA GLU A 85 22.25 -0.95 9.23
C GLU A 85 21.38 -2.21 9.15
N TRP A 86 20.70 -2.43 8.02
CA TRP A 86 19.93 -3.65 7.80
C TRP A 86 20.79 -4.92 7.82
N ARG A 87 21.99 -4.88 7.21
CA ARG A 87 22.91 -6.03 7.25
C ARG A 87 23.35 -6.33 8.68
N ASP A 88 23.60 -5.30 9.48
CA ASP A 88 23.97 -5.47 10.88
C ASP A 88 22.85 -6.12 11.70
N VAL A 89 21.58 -5.77 11.43
CA VAL A 89 20.41 -6.44 12.02
C VAL A 89 20.37 -7.93 11.66
N GLN A 90 20.63 -8.28 10.39
CA GLN A 90 20.65 -9.68 9.95
C GLN A 90 21.76 -10.49 10.63
N VAL A 91 22.95 -9.93 10.80
CA VAL A 91 24.05 -10.60 11.53
C VAL A 91 23.65 -10.84 12.98
N ARG A 92 23.05 -9.83 13.63
CA ARG A 92 22.63 -9.92 15.04
C ARG A 92 21.52 -10.94 15.29
N PHE A 93 20.71 -11.24 14.28
CA PHE A 93 19.62 -12.22 14.39
C PHE A 93 20.12 -13.60 14.82
N VAL A 94 21.35 -13.99 14.44
CA VAL A 94 21.92 -15.30 14.79
C VAL A 94 22.07 -15.47 16.30
N ASP A 95 22.56 -14.44 16.99
CA ASP A 95 22.85 -14.47 18.42
C ASP A 95 21.70 -13.94 19.27
N ASN A 96 20.90 -13.01 18.73
CA ASN A 96 19.79 -12.36 19.42
C ASN A 96 18.59 -12.12 18.47
N PRO A 97 17.80 -13.16 18.17
CA PRO A 97 16.66 -13.08 17.25
C PRO A 97 15.62 -12.02 17.65
N GLY A 98 15.26 -11.98 18.93
CA GLY A 98 14.24 -11.05 19.44
C GLY A 98 14.70 -9.59 19.41
N GLY A 99 15.97 -9.33 19.71
CA GLY A 99 16.57 -8.01 19.57
C GLY A 99 16.63 -7.54 18.12
N ALA A 100 17.04 -8.43 17.21
CA ALA A 100 17.11 -8.11 15.78
C ALA A 100 15.73 -7.75 15.18
N VAL A 101 14.66 -8.45 15.56
CA VAL A 101 13.30 -8.11 15.08
C VAL A 101 12.83 -6.75 15.60
N ARG A 102 13.17 -6.39 16.86
CA ARG A 102 12.88 -5.06 17.41
C ARG A 102 13.66 -3.95 16.68
N GLU A 103 14.91 -4.22 16.36
CA GLU A 103 15.75 -3.29 15.60
C GLU A 103 15.28 -3.15 14.15
N ALA A 104 14.83 -4.22 13.52
CA ALA A 104 14.22 -4.18 12.19
C ALA A 104 12.97 -3.27 12.17
N ASP A 105 12.08 -3.41 13.15
CA ASP A 105 10.90 -2.53 13.29
C ASP A 105 11.33 -1.06 13.45
N THR A 106 12.32 -0.80 14.31
CA THR A 106 12.86 0.55 14.54
C THR A 106 13.45 1.14 13.26
N LEU A 107 14.21 0.34 12.52
CA LEU A 107 14.88 0.74 11.30
C LEU A 107 13.89 1.07 10.17
N VAL A 108 12.83 0.26 10.01
CA VAL A 108 11.71 0.56 9.10
C VAL A 108 11.04 1.87 9.47
N GLN A 109 10.76 2.11 10.75
CA GLN A 109 10.15 3.35 11.21
C GLN A 109 11.04 4.58 10.93
N GLN A 110 12.36 4.45 11.06
CA GLN A 110 13.29 5.52 10.72
C GLN A 110 13.28 5.82 9.21
N VAL A 111 13.31 4.80 8.36
CA VAL A 111 13.19 4.97 6.91
C VAL A 111 11.87 5.63 6.52
N MET A 112 10.75 5.19 7.11
CA MET A 112 9.43 5.79 6.89
C MET A 112 9.44 7.29 7.24
N ARG A 113 10.02 7.65 8.40
CA ARG A 113 10.15 9.04 8.83
C ARG A 113 10.98 9.89 7.88
N ASP A 114 12.14 9.39 7.46
CA ASP A 114 13.03 10.09 6.53
C ASP A 114 12.37 10.30 5.15
N ARG A 115 11.47 9.38 4.76
CA ARG A 115 10.63 9.52 3.56
C ARG A 115 9.43 10.45 3.75
N GLY A 116 9.09 10.85 4.98
CA GLY A 116 7.97 11.76 5.26
C GLY A 116 6.66 11.09 5.69
N TYR A 117 6.66 9.78 5.93
CA TYR A 117 5.48 9.11 6.49
C TYR A 117 5.30 9.48 7.98
N PRO A 118 4.05 9.63 8.46
CA PRO A 118 3.78 9.80 9.89
C PRO A 118 4.25 8.55 10.67
N THR A 119 4.76 8.70 11.90
CA THR A 119 5.33 7.58 12.67
C THR A 119 4.68 7.30 14.02
N ASP A 120 3.52 7.87 14.30
CA ASP A 120 2.96 7.82 15.65
C ASP A 120 2.25 6.49 15.94
N ASP A 121 1.29 6.12 15.10
CA ASP A 121 0.49 4.89 15.27
C ASP A 121 0.80 3.85 14.18
N PHE A 122 0.86 2.58 14.59
CA PHE A 122 1.17 1.47 13.68
C PHE A 122 0.08 1.25 12.63
N GLU A 123 -1.18 1.23 13.03
CA GLU A 123 -2.29 0.98 12.11
C GLU A 123 -2.41 2.13 11.11
N GLN A 124 -2.22 3.36 11.58
CA GLN A 124 -2.14 4.53 10.71
C GLN A 124 -1.00 4.42 9.69
N ARG A 125 0.22 4.05 10.11
CA ARG A 125 1.35 3.81 9.19
C ARG A 125 1.06 2.75 8.15
N ALA A 126 0.51 1.62 8.59
CA ALA A 126 0.15 0.51 7.71
C ALA A 126 -0.96 0.92 6.72
N ALA A 127 -1.90 1.77 7.15
CA ALA A 127 -2.92 2.34 6.29
C ALA A 127 -2.33 3.33 5.26
N ASP A 128 -1.45 4.22 5.67
CA ASP A 128 -0.87 5.24 4.79
C ASP A 128 0.09 4.62 3.76
N ILE A 129 0.91 3.63 4.14
CA ILE A 129 1.78 2.92 3.19
C ILE A 129 0.97 2.07 2.19
N SER A 130 -0.20 1.57 2.59
CA SER A 130 -1.05 0.76 1.69
C SER A 130 -1.56 1.52 0.46
N VAL A 131 -1.51 2.86 0.49
CA VAL A 131 -1.87 3.72 -0.65
C VAL A 131 -0.83 3.64 -1.76
N ASP A 132 0.45 3.68 -1.41
CA ASP A 132 1.56 3.65 -2.37
C ASP A 132 2.08 2.22 -2.63
N HIS A 133 2.02 1.35 -1.61
CA HIS A 133 2.60 0.01 -1.62
C HIS A 133 1.65 -1.03 -0.99
N PRO A 134 0.54 -1.40 -1.66
CA PRO A 134 -0.50 -2.25 -1.07
C PRO A 134 -0.01 -3.65 -0.67
N HIS A 135 0.83 -4.28 -1.48
CA HIS A 135 1.40 -5.60 -1.21
C HIS A 135 2.31 -5.62 0.01
N VAL A 136 2.94 -4.48 0.30
CA VAL A 136 3.93 -4.36 1.36
C VAL A 136 3.27 -4.05 2.71
N ALA A 137 2.11 -3.39 2.70
CA ALA A 137 1.32 -3.16 3.90
C ALA A 137 0.91 -4.47 4.60
N GLU A 138 0.67 -5.54 3.84
CA GLU A 138 0.39 -6.87 4.39
C GLU A 138 1.62 -7.44 5.13
N HIS A 139 2.79 -7.41 4.49
CA HIS A 139 4.04 -7.82 5.11
C HIS A 139 4.36 -7.00 6.36
N TYR A 140 4.13 -5.69 6.33
CA TYR A 140 4.34 -4.84 7.50
C TYR A 140 3.50 -5.29 8.70
N ARG A 141 2.21 -5.57 8.48
CA ARG A 141 1.31 -6.07 9.54
C ARG A 141 1.65 -7.46 10.03
N ALA A 142 2.05 -8.37 9.15
CA ALA A 142 2.53 -9.69 9.55
C ALA A 142 3.78 -9.57 10.44
N ALA A 143 4.75 -8.76 10.01
CA ALA A 143 5.99 -8.53 10.76
C ALA A 143 5.73 -7.92 12.14
N HIS A 144 4.89 -6.89 12.21
CA HIS A 144 4.55 -6.19 13.45
C HIS A 144 3.74 -7.06 14.41
N GLY A 145 2.86 -7.93 13.89
CA GLY A 145 2.15 -8.92 14.69
C GLY A 145 3.10 -9.86 15.44
N VAL A 146 4.14 -10.35 14.76
CA VAL A 146 5.18 -11.18 15.38
C VAL A 146 6.04 -10.37 16.36
N TRP A 147 6.44 -9.15 16.01
CA TRP A 147 7.17 -8.27 16.93
C TRP A 147 6.38 -8.03 18.22
N SER A 148 5.08 -7.74 18.12
CA SER A 148 4.19 -7.55 19.26
C SER A 148 4.09 -8.82 20.12
N ALA A 149 4.03 -10.00 19.49
CA ALA A 149 4.07 -11.28 20.20
C ALA A 149 5.43 -11.54 20.87
N ASN A 150 6.54 -11.14 20.25
CA ASN A 150 7.88 -11.22 20.81
C ASN A 150 8.05 -10.37 22.06
N GLU A 151 7.53 -9.13 22.06
CA GLU A 151 7.54 -8.27 23.26
C GLU A 151 6.79 -8.92 24.44
N ARG A 152 5.83 -9.81 24.16
CA ARG A 152 5.11 -10.59 25.19
C ARG A 152 5.77 -11.94 25.51
N GLY A 153 6.90 -12.28 24.88
CA GLY A 153 7.57 -13.58 25.02
C GLY A 153 6.79 -14.75 24.40
N GLN A 154 5.93 -14.48 23.42
CA GLN A 154 5.01 -15.46 22.81
C GLN A 154 5.41 -15.88 21.39
N ALA A 155 6.50 -15.33 20.84
CA ALA A 155 6.99 -15.67 19.50
C ALA A 155 8.08 -16.75 19.57
N SER A 156 8.01 -17.74 18.67
CA SER A 156 9.10 -18.70 18.48
C SER A 156 10.22 -18.10 17.62
N THR A 157 11.42 -18.68 17.67
CA THR A 157 12.53 -18.24 16.80
C THR A 157 12.19 -18.35 15.31
N GLU A 158 11.35 -19.31 14.94
CA GLU A 158 10.87 -19.46 13.56
C GLU A 158 9.92 -18.33 13.17
N ASP A 159 9.02 -17.92 14.07
CA ASP A 159 8.18 -16.74 13.85
C ASP A 159 9.04 -15.49 13.66
N LEU A 160 10.06 -15.31 14.51
CA LEU A 160 11.00 -14.19 14.42
C LEU A 160 11.74 -14.18 13.07
N ARG A 161 12.12 -15.37 12.57
CA ARG A 161 12.74 -15.52 11.25
C ARG A 161 11.80 -15.07 10.14
N GLN A 162 10.52 -15.46 10.19
CA GLN A 162 9.51 -15.02 9.24
C GLN A 162 9.25 -13.51 9.32
N SER A 163 9.19 -12.94 10.52
CA SER A 163 9.05 -11.50 10.74
C SER A 163 10.17 -10.70 10.06
N LEU A 164 11.42 -11.17 10.18
CA LEU A 164 12.57 -10.52 9.54
C LEU A 164 12.46 -10.54 8.01
N VAL A 165 11.92 -11.61 7.42
CA VAL A 165 11.66 -11.69 5.97
C VAL A 165 10.58 -10.69 5.55
N HIS A 166 9.52 -10.57 6.33
CA HIS A 166 8.46 -9.58 6.06
C HIS A 166 8.97 -8.14 6.18
N TYR A 167 9.77 -7.83 7.21
CA TYR A 167 10.42 -6.53 7.31
C TYR A 167 11.40 -6.28 6.16
N ARG A 168 12.12 -7.30 5.68
CA ARG A 168 13.03 -7.15 4.53
C ARG A 168 12.29 -6.71 3.27
N SER A 169 11.18 -7.38 2.96
CA SER A 169 10.34 -7.05 1.80
C SER A 169 9.91 -5.59 1.83
N LEU A 170 9.45 -5.12 3.00
CA LEU A 170 9.10 -3.73 3.20
C LEU A 170 10.28 -2.77 3.09
N PHE A 171 11.40 -3.14 3.68
CA PHE A 171 12.59 -2.31 3.68
C PHE A 171 13.14 -2.10 2.27
N ASP A 172 13.17 -3.14 1.44
CA ASP A 172 13.66 -3.06 0.06
C ASP A 172 12.76 -2.21 -0.83
N GLU A 173 11.44 -2.23 -0.59
CA GLU A 173 10.51 -1.33 -1.27
C GLU A 173 10.76 0.13 -0.85
N LEU A 174 10.90 0.39 0.45
CA LEU A 174 11.11 1.74 0.98
C LEU A 174 12.47 2.34 0.59
N LEU A 175 13.50 1.52 0.41
CA LEU A 175 14.79 1.95 -0.15
C LEU A 175 14.72 2.25 -1.65
N GLY A 176 13.59 1.96 -2.31
CA GLY A 176 13.43 2.10 -3.76
C GLY A 176 14.26 1.08 -4.54
N THR A 177 14.68 -0.01 -3.89
CA THR A 177 15.40 -1.12 -4.52
C THR A 177 14.45 -2.16 -5.13
N GLY A 178 13.18 -2.23 -4.70
CA GLY A 178 12.16 -3.09 -5.32
C GLY A 178 11.65 -2.60 -6.69
N GLY A 179 11.63 -1.28 -6.91
CA GLY A 179 11.16 -0.67 -8.17
C GLY A 179 12.26 -0.38 -9.21
N ALA A 180 13.54 -0.41 -8.82
CA ALA A 180 14.66 -0.20 -9.74
C ALA A 180 14.76 -1.34 -10.77
N ASP A 181 14.47 -2.58 -10.36
CA ASP A 181 14.42 -3.73 -11.26
C ASP A 181 13.27 -3.62 -12.27
N ASP A 182 12.15 -3.03 -11.87
CA ASP A 182 10.96 -2.84 -12.72
C ASP A 182 11.14 -1.66 -13.70
N ALA A 183 11.89 -0.62 -13.30
CA ALA A 183 12.30 0.47 -14.17
C ALA A 183 13.38 0.04 -15.19
N LEU A 184 14.36 -0.75 -14.77
CA LEU A 184 15.38 -1.34 -15.64
C LEU A 184 14.79 -2.38 -16.61
N ALA A 185 13.74 -3.11 -16.21
CA ALA A 185 13.00 -4.01 -17.10
C ALA A 185 12.18 -3.27 -18.16
N ARG A 186 11.64 -2.08 -17.85
CA ARG A 186 10.92 -1.23 -18.82
C ARG A 186 11.85 -0.55 -19.83
N ASP A 187 13.08 -0.23 -19.41
CA ASP A 187 14.10 0.40 -20.27
C ASP A 187 14.65 -0.62 -21.29
N THR A 188 14.97 -1.85 -20.83
CA THR A 188 15.42 -2.94 -21.71
C THR A 188 14.32 -3.42 -22.69
N ALA A 189 13.04 -3.40 -22.30
CA ALA A 189 11.93 -3.72 -23.21
C ALA A 189 11.67 -2.64 -24.27
N SER A 190 12.00 -1.37 -23.98
CA SER A 190 11.88 -0.27 -24.95
C SER A 190 13.02 -0.25 -25.97
N GLU A 191 14.21 -0.73 -25.60
CA GLU A 191 15.34 -0.86 -26.52
C GLU A 191 15.16 -2.00 -27.55
N ASP A 192 14.53 -3.12 -27.16
CA ASP A 192 14.33 -4.27 -28.05
C ASP A 192 13.27 -4.01 -29.14
N THR A 193 12.24 -3.20 -28.85
CA THR A 193 11.18 -2.86 -29.82
C THR A 193 11.69 -1.91 -30.93
N GLY A 194 12.80 -1.19 -30.71
CA GLY A 194 13.40 -0.29 -31.70
C GLY A 194 14.23 -0.98 -32.79
N ALA A 195 14.66 -2.22 -32.57
CA ALA A 195 15.57 -2.94 -33.47
C ALA A 195 14.86 -3.69 -34.62
N GLU A 196 13.54 -3.93 -34.52
CA GLU A 196 12.81 -4.76 -35.49
C GLU A 196 12.19 -3.98 -36.67
N VAL A 197 12.26 -2.64 -36.69
CA VAL A 197 11.63 -1.80 -37.74
C VAL A 197 12.62 -1.35 -38.84
N ARG A 198 13.87 -1.82 -38.82
CA ARG A 198 14.85 -1.60 -39.90
C ARG A 198 15.39 -2.91 -40.46
N ARG A 199 14.57 -3.63 -41.23
CA ARG A 199 15.03 -4.51 -42.30
C ARG A 199 14.06 -4.51 -43.47
#